data_AF-A0A2A5P0M2-F1
#
_entry.id   AF-A0A2A5P0M2-F1
#
_cell.length_a   1.000
_cell.length_b   1.000
_cell.length_c   1.000
_cell.angle_alpha   90.00
_cell.angle_beta   90.00
_cell.angle_gamma   90.00
#
_symmetry.space_group_name_H-M   'P 1'
#
loop_
_entity.id
_entity.type
_entity.pdbx_description
1 polymer ?
#
loop_
_entity_poly.entity_id
_entity_poly.type
_entity_poly.pdbx_seq_one_letter_code
_entity_poly.pdbx_strand_id
1 'polypeptide(L)'
;MRRLVEERRRLAEELRRCGEVIRQRPRLPAPYEDLKREVEGLELKYETTSMDRRREKVIVERINRLYAMIRRYERYVDALRRRDELRRALERMGSDDLRGELRRVGGEMEKMRGEVARLREEAKRLLREAREEEARAREAERRAMDMDMEVRRLVGEAEEILRPLGLSADARSLRRIAELVRRHEDLLSSVLRKRAAGEPLSFDEFALLVRYGLLEGG
;
A
#
# COMPACT_ATOMS: atom_id res chain seq x y z
N MET A 1 0.65 23.10 12.80
CA MET A 1 -0.50 22.73 13.66
C MET A 1 -0.45 23.45 15.00
N ARG A 2 0.35 23.07 16.01
CA ARG A 2 0.34 23.73 17.34
C ARG A 2 0.54 25.26 17.31
N ARG A 3 1.54 25.75 16.57
CA ARG A 3 1.78 27.20 16.41
C ARG A 3 0.60 27.96 15.77
N LEU A 4 -0.05 27.38 14.76
CA LEU A 4 -1.21 27.99 14.09
C LEU A 4 -2.45 28.00 15.00
N VAL A 5 -2.61 26.97 15.83
CA VAL A 5 -3.69 26.91 16.84
C VAL A 5 -3.47 27.97 17.94
N GLU A 6 -2.23 28.12 18.41
CA GLU A 6 -1.86 29.16 19.36
C GLU A 6 -2.05 30.58 18.79
N GLU A 7 -1.64 30.79 17.54
CA GLU A 7 -1.80 32.06 16.83
C GLU A 7 -3.28 32.39 16.59
N ARG A 8 -4.08 31.42 16.16
CA ARG A 8 -5.55 31.57 16.01
C ARG A 8 -6.22 31.89 17.34
N ARG A 9 -5.79 31.26 18.43
CA ARG A 9 -6.30 31.52 19.78
C ARG A 9 -5.96 32.94 20.23
N ARG A 10 -4.71 33.38 20.01
CA ARG A 10 -4.26 34.74 20.31
C ARG A 10 -5.09 35.79 19.56
N LEU A 11 -5.27 35.61 18.24
CA LEU A 11 -6.08 36.52 17.43
C LEU A 11 -7.55 36.57 17.89
N ALA A 12 -8.11 35.42 18.29
CA ALA A 12 -9.47 35.36 18.85
C ALA A 12 -9.58 36.07 20.20
N GLU A 13 -8.57 35.98 21.06
CA GLU A 13 -8.51 36.72 22.33
C GLU A 13 -8.38 38.23 22.10
N GLU A 14 -7.54 38.67 21.15
CA GLU A 14 -7.44 40.08 20.75
C GLU A 14 -8.77 40.61 20.17
N LEU A 15 -9.48 39.79 19.40
CA LEU A 15 -10.81 40.14 18.87
C LEU A 15 -11.83 40.37 20.00
N ARG A 16 -11.80 39.54 21.05
CA ARG A 16 -12.64 39.69 22.24
C ARG A 16 -12.35 41.00 22.97
N ARG A 17 -11.07 41.33 23.17
CA ARG A 17 -10.65 42.59 23.80
C ARG A 17 -11.13 43.81 23.00
N CYS A 18 -11.02 43.78 21.66
CA CYS A 18 -11.60 44.83 20.81
C CYS A 18 -13.12 44.93 21.00
N GLY A 19 -13.80 43.78 21.10
CA GLY A 19 -15.24 43.71 21.37
C GLY A 19 -15.65 44.38 22.68
N GLU A 20 -14.86 44.23 23.74
CA GLU A 20 -15.11 44.88 25.04
C GLU A 20 -15.06 46.41 24.94
N VAL A 21 -14.08 46.96 24.22
CA VAL A 21 -13.96 48.40 23.97
C VAL A 21 -15.13 48.90 23.11
N ILE A 22 -15.52 48.14 22.09
CA ILE A 22 -16.62 48.49 21.18
C ILE A 22 -17.98 48.50 21.91
N ARG A 23 -18.19 47.58 22.87
CA ARG A 23 -19.42 47.54 23.69
C ARG A 23 -19.64 48.82 24.49
N GLN A 24 -18.57 49.49 24.90
CA GLN A 24 -18.63 50.75 25.64
C GLN A 24 -18.90 51.97 24.76
N ARG A 25 -19.36 51.77 23.51
CA ARG A 25 -19.58 52.78 22.46
C ARG A 25 -19.82 54.19 23.04
N PRO A 26 -18.81 55.07 22.97
CA PRO A 26 -18.92 56.40 23.55
C PRO A 26 -19.98 57.21 22.82
N ARG A 27 -20.85 57.88 23.58
CA ARG A 27 -21.83 58.83 23.05
C ARG A 27 -21.18 60.20 22.96
N LEU A 28 -21.11 60.74 21.75
CA LEU A 28 -20.68 62.12 21.53
C LEU A 28 -21.92 63.03 21.45
N PRO A 29 -21.91 64.21 22.11
CA PRO A 29 -23.00 65.18 22.06
C PRO A 29 -23.02 65.98 20.75
N ALA A 30 -21.91 65.99 20.02
CA ALA A 30 -21.76 66.62 18.71
C ALA A 30 -20.87 65.73 17.82
N PRO A 31 -20.87 65.95 16.50
CA PRO A 31 -19.94 65.30 15.60
C PRO A 31 -18.48 65.44 16.06
N TYR A 32 -17.68 64.40 15.81
CA TYR A 32 -16.27 64.34 16.25
C TYR A 32 -15.43 65.53 15.77
N GLU A 33 -15.61 65.94 14.51
CA GLU A 33 -14.92 67.09 13.92
C GLU A 33 -15.33 68.41 14.59
N ASP A 34 -16.58 68.54 15.02
CA ASP A 34 -17.06 69.75 15.70
C ASP A 34 -16.48 69.85 17.12
N LEU A 35 -16.33 68.73 17.82
CA LEU A 35 -15.67 68.69 19.13
C LEU A 35 -14.18 69.06 19.01
N LYS A 36 -13.50 68.65 17.94
CA LYS A 36 -12.11 69.06 17.68
C LYS A 36 -11.99 70.56 17.44
N ARG A 37 -12.86 71.11 16.58
CA ARG A 37 -12.91 72.56 16.33
C ARG A 37 -13.23 73.34 17.61
N GLU A 38 -14.09 72.82 18.47
CA GLU A 38 -14.39 73.43 19.77
C GLU A 38 -13.17 73.45 20.70
N VAL A 39 -12.40 72.36 20.75
CA VAL A 39 -11.13 72.31 21.50
C VAL A 39 -10.14 73.33 20.96
N GLU A 40 -9.88 73.31 19.65
CA GLU A 40 -8.95 74.24 18.98
C GLU A 40 -9.35 75.71 19.24
N GLY A 41 -10.65 76.03 19.16
CA GLY A 41 -11.16 77.36 19.45
C GLY A 41 -11.05 77.78 20.93
N LEU A 42 -11.14 76.83 21.87
CA LEU A 42 -10.95 77.08 23.30
C LEU A 42 -9.47 77.23 23.65
N GLU A 43 -8.59 76.44 23.05
CA GLU A 43 -7.13 76.55 23.19
C GLU A 43 -6.64 77.90 22.68
N LEU A 44 -7.09 78.30 21.48
CA LEU A 44 -6.75 79.61 20.93
C LEU A 44 -7.21 80.75 21.85
N LYS A 45 -8.42 80.64 22.42
CA LYS A 45 -8.92 81.65 23.39
C LYS A 45 -8.07 81.69 24.66
N TYR A 46 -7.64 80.53 25.16
CA TYR A 46 -6.77 80.42 26.32
C TYR A 46 -5.40 81.07 26.07
N GLU A 47 -4.82 80.88 24.87
CA GLU A 47 -3.51 81.41 24.50
C GLU A 47 -3.50 82.90 24.17
N THR A 48 -4.58 83.41 23.58
CA THR A 48 -4.62 84.78 23.01
C THR A 48 -5.32 85.80 23.90
N THR A 49 -6.11 85.38 24.88
CA THR A 49 -6.91 86.29 25.72
C THR A 49 -6.39 86.32 27.15
N SER A 50 -6.09 87.51 27.67
CA SER A 50 -5.81 87.69 29.10
C SER A 50 -7.11 87.54 29.91
N MET A 51 -7.16 86.56 30.82
CA MET A 51 -8.35 86.24 31.60
C MET A 51 -8.03 86.19 33.10
N ASP A 52 -9.07 86.30 33.94
CA ASP A 52 -8.94 86.00 35.36
C ASP A 52 -8.83 84.49 35.61
N ARG A 53 -8.27 84.10 36.77
CA ARG A 53 -8.07 82.69 37.15
C ARG A 53 -9.34 81.85 37.15
N ARG A 54 -10.52 82.46 37.37
CA ARG A 54 -11.79 81.72 37.39
C ARG A 54 -12.21 81.32 35.99
N ARG A 55 -12.14 82.24 35.03
CA ARG A 55 -12.46 81.99 33.62
C ARG A 55 -11.46 81.04 32.97
N GLU A 56 -10.18 81.20 33.28
CA GLU A 56 -9.12 80.31 32.85
C GLU A 56 -9.41 78.85 33.27
N LYS A 57 -9.73 78.64 34.55
CA LYS A 57 -10.09 77.32 35.08
C LYS A 57 -11.27 76.68 34.35
N VAL A 58 -12.32 77.46 34.03
CA VAL A 58 -13.50 76.95 33.30
C VAL A 58 -13.13 76.50 31.88
N ILE A 59 -12.28 77.27 31.18
CA ILE A 59 -11.82 76.92 29.84
C ILE A 59 -10.98 75.64 29.89
N VAL A 60 -10.01 75.56 30.81
CA VAL A 60 -9.14 74.38 30.96
C VAL A 60 -9.95 73.13 31.31
N GLU A 61 -10.92 73.24 32.23
CA GLU A 61 -11.82 72.11 32.55
C GLU A 61 -12.63 71.65 31.34
N ARG A 62 -13.11 72.58 30.51
CA ARG A 62 -13.88 72.25 29.30
C ARG A 62 -13.00 71.59 28.24
N ILE A 63 -11.80 72.12 28.00
CA ILE A 63 -10.79 71.52 27.12
C ILE A 63 -10.49 70.07 27.56
N ASN A 64 -10.21 69.86 28.85
CA ASN A 64 -9.92 68.54 29.40
C ASN A 64 -11.08 67.55 29.21
N ARG A 65 -12.34 67.99 29.40
CA ARG A 65 -13.53 67.16 29.16
C ARG A 65 -13.65 66.77 27.69
N LEU A 66 -13.52 67.73 26.78
CA LEU A 66 -13.59 67.48 25.34
C LEU A 66 -12.49 66.52 24.88
N TYR A 67 -11.24 66.72 25.34
CA TYR A 67 -10.14 65.79 25.08
C TYR A 67 -10.41 64.38 25.59
N ALA A 68 -11.00 64.23 26.78
CA ALA A 68 -11.33 62.91 27.31
C ALA A 68 -12.38 62.19 26.44
N MET A 69 -13.33 62.93 25.87
CA MET A 69 -14.35 62.39 24.98
C MET A 69 -13.80 62.03 23.61
N ILE A 70 -13.00 62.92 23.01
CA ILE A 70 -12.28 62.68 21.75
C ILE A 70 -11.43 61.42 21.87
N ARG A 71 -10.60 61.32 22.91
CA ARG A 71 -9.74 60.14 23.14
C ARG A 71 -10.52 58.84 23.32
N ARG A 72 -11.68 58.87 23.98
CA ARG A 72 -12.54 57.67 24.10
C ARG A 72 -13.10 57.26 22.74
N TYR A 73 -13.51 58.22 21.92
CA TYR A 73 -14.02 57.97 20.58
C TYR A 73 -12.93 57.45 19.63
N GLU A 74 -11.73 58.02 19.66
CA GLU A 74 -10.58 57.53 18.88
C GLU A 74 -10.26 56.07 19.22
N ARG A 75 -10.17 55.73 20.51
CA ARG A 75 -9.97 54.33 20.95
C ARG A 75 -11.05 53.39 20.45
N TYR A 76 -12.30 53.84 20.40
CA TYR A 76 -13.41 53.06 19.85
C TYR A 76 -13.26 52.83 18.34
N VAL A 77 -12.89 53.86 17.58
CA VAL A 77 -12.65 53.76 16.13
C VAL A 77 -11.45 52.85 15.83
N ASP A 78 -10.37 52.97 16.59
CA ASP A 78 -9.21 52.10 16.46
C ASP A 78 -9.55 50.64 16.78
N ALA A 79 -10.35 50.39 17.82
CA ALA A 79 -10.84 49.05 18.14
C ALA A 79 -11.72 48.47 17.02
N LEU A 80 -12.53 49.27 16.34
CA LEU A 80 -13.31 48.84 15.16
C LEU A 80 -12.39 48.43 14.00
N ARG A 81 -11.43 49.29 13.63
CA ARG A 81 -10.45 49.00 12.58
C ARG A 81 -9.69 47.72 12.89
N ARG A 82 -9.19 47.61 14.13
CA ARG A 82 -8.44 46.45 14.59
C ARG A 82 -9.28 45.17 14.58
N ARG A 83 -10.55 45.23 15.00
CA ARG A 83 -11.46 44.09 14.92
C ARG A 83 -11.62 43.60 13.48
N ASP A 84 -11.77 44.51 12.53
CA ASP A 84 -11.97 44.15 11.12
C ASP A 84 -10.70 43.53 10.51
N GLU A 85 -9.52 44.04 10.87
CA GLU A 85 -8.23 43.42 10.51
C GLU A 85 -8.09 42.00 11.07
N LEU A 86 -8.35 41.81 12.37
CA LEU A 86 -8.27 40.53 13.05
C LEU A 86 -9.25 39.51 12.45
N ARG A 87 -10.46 39.95 12.10
CA ARG A 87 -11.45 39.09 11.45
C ARG A 87 -10.96 38.61 10.08
N ARG A 88 -10.42 39.50 9.25
CA ARG A 88 -9.85 39.13 7.94
C ARG A 88 -8.67 38.17 8.09
N ALA A 89 -7.82 38.37 9.10
CA ALA A 89 -6.70 37.46 9.36
C ALA A 89 -7.17 36.04 9.73
N LEU A 90 -8.18 35.94 10.61
CA LEU A 90 -8.78 34.65 10.99
C LEU A 90 -9.44 33.93 9.80
N GLU A 91 -10.14 34.66 8.92
CA GLU A 91 -10.77 34.10 7.72
C GLU A 91 -9.74 33.55 6.73
N ARG A 92 -8.62 34.25 6.51
CA ARG A 92 -7.52 33.78 5.65
C ARG A 92 -6.88 32.50 6.18
N MET A 93 -6.54 32.46 7.46
CA MET A 93 -5.94 31.28 8.09
C MET A 93 -6.85 30.04 7.94
N GLY A 94 -8.16 30.19 8.17
CA GLY A 94 -9.10 29.08 8.00
C GLY A 94 -9.20 28.57 6.56
N SER A 95 -9.16 29.46 5.57
CA SER A 95 -9.24 29.11 4.14
C SER A 95 -7.97 28.40 3.65
N ASP A 96 -6.80 28.90 4.04
CA ASP A 96 -5.51 28.33 3.63
C ASP A 96 -5.27 26.96 4.28
N ASP A 97 -5.64 26.79 5.55
CA ASP A 97 -5.56 25.51 6.26
C ASP A 97 -6.42 24.43 5.56
N LEU A 98 -7.70 24.73 5.31
CA LEU A 98 -8.62 23.81 4.64
C LEU A 98 -8.14 23.45 3.22
N ARG A 99 -7.62 24.43 2.47
CA ARG A 99 -7.07 24.19 1.12
C ARG A 99 -5.81 23.33 1.17
N GLY A 100 -4.99 23.48 2.21
CA GLY A 100 -3.82 22.64 2.45
C GLY A 100 -4.19 21.19 2.76
N GLU A 101 -5.16 20.99 3.65
CA GLU A 101 -5.68 19.66 3.99
C GLU A 101 -6.34 18.97 2.80
N LEU A 102 -7.18 19.67 2.04
CA LEU A 102 -7.78 19.13 0.81
C LEU A 102 -6.74 18.69 -0.21
N ARG A 103 -5.66 19.45 -0.38
CA ARG A 103 -4.55 19.06 -1.28
C ARG A 103 -3.82 17.82 -0.78
N ARG A 104 -3.58 17.70 0.54
CA ARG A 104 -2.98 16.49 1.12
C ARG A 104 -3.86 15.26 0.91
N VAL A 105 -5.14 15.35 1.29
CA VAL A 105 -6.09 14.25 1.14
C VAL A 105 -6.24 13.87 -0.33
N GLY A 106 -6.32 14.84 -1.24
CA GLY A 106 -6.34 14.59 -2.69
C GLY A 106 -5.13 13.80 -3.17
N GLY A 107 -3.92 14.20 -2.75
CA GLY A 107 -2.69 13.48 -3.08
C GLY A 107 -2.62 12.06 -2.49
N GLU A 108 -3.13 11.86 -1.26
CA GLU A 108 -3.23 10.53 -0.65
C GLU A 108 -4.24 9.65 -1.40
N MET A 109 -5.38 10.20 -1.81
CA MET A 109 -6.37 9.49 -2.63
C MET A 109 -5.80 9.07 -3.99
N GLU A 110 -5.03 9.93 -4.65
CA GLU A 110 -4.37 9.57 -5.92
C GLU A 110 -3.36 8.43 -5.74
N LYS A 111 -2.55 8.47 -4.68
CA LYS A 111 -1.62 7.38 -4.35
C LYS A 111 -2.35 6.06 -4.12
N MET A 112 -3.38 6.07 -3.28
CA MET A 112 -4.19 4.87 -3.01
C MET A 112 -4.85 4.33 -4.28
N ARG A 113 -5.36 5.20 -5.17
CA ARG A 113 -5.91 4.78 -6.47
C ARG A 113 -4.85 4.08 -7.33
N GLY A 114 -3.62 4.61 -7.35
CA GLY A 114 -2.50 4.00 -8.05
C GLY A 114 -2.14 2.62 -7.49
N GLU A 115 -2.10 2.47 -6.17
CA GLU A 115 -1.84 1.19 -5.50
C GLU A 115 -2.94 0.15 -5.79
N VAL A 116 -4.21 0.54 -5.71
CA VAL A 116 -5.34 -0.34 -6.06
C VAL A 116 -5.25 -0.80 -7.52
N ALA A 117 -4.88 0.09 -8.44
CA ALA A 117 -4.70 -0.28 -9.84
C ALA A 117 -3.58 -1.32 -10.02
N ARG A 118 -2.43 -1.14 -9.35
CA ARG A 118 -1.32 -2.10 -9.38
C ARG A 118 -1.72 -3.46 -8.82
N LEU A 119 -2.36 -3.48 -7.65
CA LEU A 119 -2.82 -4.71 -7.02
C LEU A 119 -3.84 -5.45 -7.88
N ARG A 120 -4.72 -4.73 -8.60
CA ARG A 120 -5.65 -5.35 -9.54
C ARG A 120 -4.95 -6.04 -10.71
N GLU A 121 -3.93 -5.40 -11.28
CA GLU A 121 -3.16 -6.02 -12.37
C GLU A 121 -2.34 -7.22 -11.88
N GLU A 122 -1.76 -7.13 -10.68
CA GLU A 122 -1.08 -8.26 -10.06
C GLU A 122 -2.02 -9.43 -9.77
N ALA A 123 -3.21 -9.17 -9.24
CA ALA A 123 -4.21 -10.20 -9.01
C ALA A 123 -4.65 -10.88 -10.32
N LYS A 124 -4.81 -10.11 -11.40
CA LYS A 124 -5.11 -10.68 -12.73
C LYS A 124 -3.98 -11.56 -13.24
N ARG A 125 -2.71 -11.16 -13.05
CA ARG A 125 -1.55 -11.95 -13.45
C ARG A 125 -1.51 -13.28 -12.69
N LEU A 126 -1.61 -13.23 -11.37
CA LEU A 126 -1.62 -14.43 -10.52
C LEU A 126 -2.78 -15.38 -10.86
N LEU A 127 -3.96 -14.84 -11.18
CA LEU A 127 -5.10 -15.67 -11.60
C LEU A 127 -4.84 -16.39 -12.93
N ARG A 128 -4.12 -15.77 -13.86
CA ARG A 128 -3.72 -16.43 -15.12
C ARG A 128 -2.70 -17.53 -14.85
N GLU A 129 -1.67 -17.23 -14.07
CA GLU A 129 -0.64 -18.21 -13.68
C GLU A 129 -1.27 -19.42 -12.97
N ALA A 130 -2.21 -19.19 -12.05
CA ALA A 130 -2.91 -20.27 -11.35
C ALA A 130 -3.72 -21.16 -12.32
N ARG A 131 -4.38 -20.57 -13.33
CA ARG A 131 -5.13 -21.33 -14.35
C ARG A 131 -4.21 -22.14 -15.26
N GLU A 132 -3.06 -21.60 -15.62
CA GLU A 132 -2.05 -22.30 -16.42
C GLU A 132 -1.49 -23.50 -15.66
N GLU A 133 -1.16 -23.33 -14.37
CA GLU A 133 -0.70 -24.43 -13.52
C GLU A 133 -1.78 -25.48 -13.30
N GLU A 134 -3.04 -25.08 -13.12
CA GLU A 134 -4.15 -26.03 -13.02
C GLU A 134 -4.31 -26.86 -14.32
N ALA A 135 -4.16 -26.23 -15.49
CA ALA A 135 -4.20 -26.93 -16.77
C ALA A 135 -3.04 -27.93 -16.90
N ARG A 136 -1.82 -27.54 -16.52
CA ARG A 136 -0.64 -28.43 -16.52
C ARG A 136 -0.83 -29.61 -15.58
N ALA A 137 -1.37 -29.38 -14.39
CA ALA A 137 -1.65 -30.43 -13.41
C ALA A 137 -2.66 -31.46 -13.98
N ARG A 138 -3.75 -30.99 -14.61
CA ARG A 138 -4.74 -31.87 -15.25
C ARG A 138 -4.13 -32.68 -16.40
N GLU A 139 -3.24 -32.08 -17.19
CA GLU A 139 -2.55 -32.80 -18.27
C GLU A 139 -1.57 -33.86 -17.72
N ALA A 140 -0.86 -33.54 -16.65
CA ALA A 140 0.02 -34.50 -15.97
C ALA A 140 -0.79 -35.67 -15.38
N GLU A 141 -1.94 -35.40 -14.77
CA GLU A 141 -2.86 -36.41 -14.24
C GLU A 141 -3.37 -37.35 -15.33
N ARG A 142 -3.80 -36.80 -16.48
CA ARG A 142 -4.20 -37.62 -17.64
C ARG A 142 -3.08 -38.53 -18.13
N ARG A 143 -1.87 -37.98 -18.29
CA ARG A 143 -0.70 -38.77 -18.69
C ARG A 143 -0.38 -39.88 -17.70
N ALA A 144 -0.50 -39.62 -16.40
CA ALA A 144 -0.31 -40.63 -15.38
C ALA A 144 -1.36 -41.75 -15.47
N MET A 145 -2.62 -41.42 -15.73
CA MET A 145 -3.67 -42.41 -15.97
C MET A 145 -3.41 -43.26 -17.22
N ASP A 146 -3.00 -42.64 -18.32
CA ASP A 146 -2.65 -43.35 -19.55
C ASP A 146 -1.47 -44.31 -19.33
N MET A 147 -0.44 -43.86 -18.59
CA MET A 147 0.69 -44.72 -18.20
C MET A 147 0.26 -45.86 -17.28
N ASP A 148 -0.63 -45.63 -16.31
CA ASP A 148 -1.14 -46.69 -15.42
C ASP A 148 -1.92 -47.75 -16.20
N MET A 149 -2.77 -47.34 -17.15
CA MET A 149 -3.47 -48.26 -18.04
C MET A 149 -2.50 -49.10 -18.88
N GLU A 150 -1.47 -48.46 -19.44
CA GLU A 150 -0.46 -49.14 -20.24
C GLU A 150 0.36 -50.13 -19.40
N VAL A 151 0.76 -49.74 -18.19
CA VAL A 151 1.45 -50.64 -17.25
C VAL A 151 0.57 -51.85 -16.93
N ARG A 152 -0.72 -51.65 -16.63
CA ARG A 152 -1.65 -52.76 -16.37
C ARG A 152 -1.78 -53.69 -17.57
N ARG A 153 -1.86 -53.14 -18.79
CA ARG A 153 -1.89 -53.93 -20.03
C ARG A 153 -0.64 -54.78 -20.17
N LEU A 154 0.55 -54.17 -20.06
CA LEU A 154 1.83 -54.87 -20.17
C LEU A 154 2.03 -55.93 -19.09
N VAL A 155 1.58 -55.66 -17.85
CA VAL A 155 1.59 -56.66 -16.77
C VAL A 155 0.69 -57.84 -17.12
N GLY A 156 -0.52 -57.59 -17.64
CA GLY A 156 -1.42 -58.65 -18.10
C GLY A 156 -0.81 -59.50 -19.22
N GLU A 157 -0.20 -58.87 -20.22
CA GLU A 157 0.51 -59.56 -21.31
C GLU A 157 1.68 -60.41 -20.79
N ALA A 158 2.46 -59.87 -19.85
CA ALA A 158 3.53 -60.63 -19.21
C ALA A 158 3.00 -61.85 -18.44
N GLU A 159 1.89 -61.71 -17.71
CA GLU A 159 1.27 -62.85 -17.01
C GLU A 159 0.78 -63.93 -17.97
N GLU A 160 0.20 -63.56 -19.12
CA GLU A 160 -0.21 -64.53 -20.15
C GLU A 160 0.96 -65.33 -20.70
N ILE A 161 2.10 -64.67 -20.94
CA ILE A 161 3.34 -65.32 -21.40
C ILE A 161 3.94 -66.24 -20.33
N LEU A 162 3.90 -65.83 -19.05
CA LEU A 162 4.54 -66.55 -17.95
C LEU A 162 3.70 -67.69 -17.39
N ARG A 163 2.36 -67.64 -17.55
CA ARG A 163 1.43 -68.65 -17.02
C ARG A 163 1.75 -70.09 -17.49
N PRO A 164 2.04 -70.37 -18.78
CA PRO A 164 2.44 -71.71 -19.22
C PRO A 164 3.75 -72.21 -18.59
N LEU A 165 4.60 -71.29 -18.12
CA LEU A 165 5.88 -71.61 -17.48
C LEU A 165 5.76 -71.81 -15.97
N GLY A 166 4.55 -71.65 -15.39
CA GLY A 166 4.33 -71.72 -13.95
C GLY A 166 4.92 -70.54 -13.18
N LEU A 167 5.13 -69.40 -13.85
CA LEU A 167 5.76 -68.20 -13.31
C LEU A 167 4.74 -67.05 -13.22
N SER A 168 4.91 -66.15 -12.24
CA SER A 168 4.10 -64.94 -12.07
C SER A 168 4.84 -63.71 -12.63
N ALA A 169 4.10 -62.68 -13.03
CA ALA A 169 4.67 -61.38 -13.40
C ALA A 169 4.96 -60.49 -12.18
N ASP A 170 5.49 -61.06 -11.09
CA ASP A 170 5.95 -60.26 -9.96
C ASP A 170 7.44 -59.88 -10.11
N ALA A 171 7.85 -58.80 -9.44
CA ALA A 171 9.21 -58.26 -9.55
C ALA A 171 10.31 -59.25 -9.11
N ARG A 172 9.97 -60.26 -8.30
CA ARG A 172 10.90 -61.30 -7.85
C ARG A 172 11.07 -62.40 -8.91
N SER A 173 9.99 -62.78 -9.57
CA SER A 173 9.97 -63.77 -10.65
C SER A 173 10.64 -63.24 -11.91
N LEU A 174 10.43 -61.97 -12.28
CA LEU A 174 11.12 -61.35 -13.41
C LEU A 174 12.66 -61.29 -13.23
N ARG A 175 13.14 -60.96 -12.02
CA ARG A 175 14.58 -61.01 -11.71
C ARG A 175 15.12 -62.43 -11.78
N ARG A 176 14.37 -63.40 -11.24
CA ARG A 176 14.77 -64.82 -11.26
C ARG A 176 14.79 -65.40 -12.68
N ILE A 177 13.86 -64.99 -13.54
CA ILE A 177 13.85 -65.34 -14.97
C ILE A 177 15.08 -64.74 -15.66
N ALA A 178 15.37 -63.46 -15.43
CA ALA A 178 16.56 -62.82 -16.00
C ALA A 178 17.87 -63.51 -15.58
N GLU A 179 17.96 -63.95 -14.32
CA GLU A 179 19.10 -64.74 -13.84
C GLU A 179 19.18 -66.13 -14.49
N LEU A 180 18.05 -66.82 -14.64
CA LEU A 180 18.01 -68.13 -15.30
C LEU A 180 18.41 -68.04 -16.78
N VAL A 181 17.93 -67.01 -17.50
CA VAL A 181 18.30 -66.76 -18.89
C VAL A 181 19.80 -66.49 -19.01
N ARG A 182 20.36 -65.62 -18.17
CA ARG A 182 21.82 -65.36 -18.16
C ARG A 182 22.64 -66.62 -17.86
N ARG A 183 22.23 -67.42 -16.87
CA ARG A 183 22.92 -68.68 -16.57
C ARG A 183 22.88 -69.66 -17.74
N HIS A 184 21.76 -69.72 -18.46
CA HIS A 184 21.64 -70.56 -19.66
C HIS A 184 22.52 -70.04 -20.80
N GLU A 185 22.60 -68.73 -21.00
CA GLU A 185 23.49 -68.07 -21.97
C GLU A 185 24.97 -68.34 -21.65
N ASP A 186 25.37 -68.22 -20.39
CA ASP A 186 26.74 -68.51 -19.95
C ASP A 186 27.11 -69.97 -20.18
N LEU A 187 26.19 -70.89 -19.86
CA LEU A 187 26.40 -72.32 -20.07
C LEU A 187 26.52 -72.65 -21.56
N LEU A 188 25.63 -72.13 -22.41
CA LEU A 188 25.71 -72.26 -23.87
C LEU A 188 27.02 -71.70 -24.42
N SER A 189 27.42 -70.52 -23.95
CA SER A 189 28.67 -69.87 -24.35
C SER A 189 29.90 -70.70 -23.97
N SER A 190 29.90 -71.28 -22.77
CA SER A 190 30.96 -72.18 -22.29
C SER A 190 31.05 -73.45 -23.14
N VAL A 191 29.91 -74.08 -23.44
CA VAL A 191 29.84 -75.29 -24.26
C VAL A 191 30.31 -75.03 -25.69
N LEU A 192 29.90 -73.91 -26.30
CA LEU A 192 30.38 -73.51 -27.62
C LEU A 192 31.89 -73.23 -27.64
N ARG A 193 32.44 -72.63 -26.57
CA ARG A 193 33.89 -72.40 -26.45
C ARG A 193 34.67 -73.72 -26.34
N LYS A 194 34.22 -74.66 -25.49
CA LYS A 194 34.83 -76.00 -25.39
C LYS A 194 34.85 -76.70 -26.74
N ARG A 195 33.74 -76.64 -27.47
CA ARG A 195 33.64 -77.19 -28.83
C ARG A 195 34.63 -76.53 -29.78
N ALA A 196 34.72 -75.20 -29.78
CA ALA A 196 35.66 -74.48 -30.63
C ALA A 196 37.13 -74.80 -30.30
N ALA A 197 37.43 -75.11 -29.04
CA ALA A 197 38.74 -75.55 -28.58
C ALA A 197 39.03 -77.05 -28.85
N GLY A 198 38.06 -77.81 -29.36
CA GLY A 198 38.20 -79.25 -29.62
C GLY A 198 38.16 -80.13 -28.37
N GLU A 199 37.69 -79.60 -27.24
CA GLU A 199 37.56 -80.35 -26.00
C GLU A 199 36.36 -81.31 -26.07
N PRO A 200 36.46 -82.51 -25.44
CA PRO A 200 35.34 -83.45 -25.41
C PRO A 200 34.18 -82.86 -24.60
N LEU A 201 33.00 -82.80 -25.23
CA LEU A 201 31.77 -82.37 -24.57
C LEU A 201 31.20 -83.51 -23.73
N SER A 202 30.62 -83.18 -22.58
CA SER A 202 29.80 -84.15 -21.84
C SER A 202 28.52 -84.48 -22.62
N PHE A 203 27.89 -85.60 -22.30
CA PHE A 203 26.62 -86.00 -22.93
C PHE A 203 25.54 -84.92 -22.79
N ASP A 204 25.46 -84.27 -21.63
CA ASP A 204 24.50 -83.20 -21.36
C ASP A 204 24.82 -81.93 -22.16
N GLU A 205 26.10 -81.58 -22.29
CA GLU A 205 26.55 -80.43 -23.10
C GLU A 205 26.30 -80.66 -24.61
N PHE A 206 26.50 -81.89 -25.07
CA PHE A 206 26.17 -82.30 -26.44
C PHE A 206 24.65 -82.27 -26.70
N ALA A 207 23.86 -82.86 -25.80
CA ALA A 207 22.39 -82.87 -25.89
C ALA A 207 21.83 -81.44 -25.88
N LEU A 208 22.44 -80.53 -25.12
CA LEU A 208 22.08 -79.12 -25.09
C LEU A 208 22.27 -78.47 -26.48
N LEU A 209 23.43 -78.66 -27.12
CA LEU A 209 23.68 -78.10 -28.46
C LEU A 209 22.74 -78.66 -29.53
N VAL A 210 22.41 -79.95 -29.48
CA VAL A 210 21.45 -80.59 -30.39
C VAL A 210 20.05 -80.01 -30.20
N ARG A 211 19.61 -79.87 -28.94
CA ARG A 211 18.28 -79.32 -28.59
C ARG A 211 18.08 -77.89 -29.10
N TYR A 212 19.15 -77.10 -29.15
CA TYR A 212 19.12 -75.73 -29.71
C TYR A 212 19.43 -75.67 -31.21
N GLY A 213 19.57 -76.81 -31.90
CA GLY A 213 19.85 -76.86 -33.33
C GLY A 213 21.23 -76.34 -33.75
N LEU A 214 22.18 -76.27 -32.80
CA LEU A 214 23.55 -75.80 -33.02
C LEU A 214 24.51 -76.91 -33.46
N LEU A 215 23.99 -78.13 -33.59
CA LEU A 215 24.61 -79.30 -34.20
C LEU A 215 23.61 -79.85 -35.22
N GLU A 216 24.01 -79.93 -36.48
CA GLU A 216 23.25 -80.69 -37.47
C GLU A 216 23.44 -82.18 -37.15
N GLY A 217 22.34 -82.88 -36.91
CA GLY A 217 22.35 -84.32 -36.71
C GLY A 217 22.78 -85.01 -38.01
N GLY A 218 23.86 -85.79 -37.93
CA GLY A 218 24.15 -86.84 -38.91
C GLY A 218 23.32 -88.08 -38.64
#